data_AF-A0A845QZQ9-F1
#
_entry.id   AF-A0A845QZQ9-F1
#
_cell.length_a   1.000
_cell.length_b   1.000
_cell.length_c   1.000
_cell.angle_alpha   90.00
_cell.angle_beta   90.00
_cell.angle_gamma   90.00
#
_symmetry.space_group_name_H-M   'P 1'
#
loop_
_entity.id
_entity.type
_entity.pdbx_description
1 polymer ?
#
loop_
_entity_poly.entity_id
_entity_poly.type
_entity_poly.pdbx_seq_one_letter_code
_entity_poly.pdbx_strand_id
1 'polypeptide(L)'
;MSAVAEKFNELQDLGVEVLSVSVDSPFVHKVWNDNELSKMVNKDIPFPMLSDQDGSIGKKYGIYDEESGVETRGRFIIDPDGIVQGFEVLTPPVGRNVSETIRQIKAYQLVRKTQGGEVTPSGWKPGKKTLKPGPDLVGNVWKEWKVSEAFED
;
A
#
# COMPACT_ATOMS: atom_id res chain seq x y z
N MET A 1 6.09 -10.43 -1.49
CA MET A 1 5.16 -10.57 -2.63
C MET A 1 4.13 -11.66 -2.38
N SER A 2 4.52 -12.85 -1.91
CA SER A 2 3.58 -13.93 -1.54
C SER A 2 2.44 -13.48 -0.61
N ALA A 3 2.72 -12.71 0.44
CA ALA A 3 1.68 -12.18 1.32
C ALA A 3 0.68 -11.24 0.62
N VAL A 4 1.12 -10.51 -0.41
CA VAL A 4 0.22 -9.66 -1.23
C VAL A 4 -0.59 -10.55 -2.18
N ALA A 5 0.01 -11.58 -2.77
CA ALA A 5 -0.67 -12.55 -3.63
C ALA A 5 -1.75 -13.34 -2.87
N GLU A 6 -1.52 -13.65 -1.60
CA GLU A 6 -2.52 -14.29 -0.72
C GLU A 6 -3.73 -13.37 -0.51
N LYS A 7 -3.51 -12.06 -0.41
CA LYS A 7 -4.56 -11.04 -0.23
C LYS A 7 -5.06 -10.42 -1.54
N PHE A 8 -4.65 -10.96 -2.69
CA PHE A 8 -4.95 -10.35 -3.98
C PHE A 8 -6.45 -10.27 -4.27
N ASN A 9 -7.23 -11.31 -3.93
CA ASN A 9 -8.68 -11.28 -4.13
C ASN A 9 -9.34 -10.15 -3.33
N GLU A 10 -8.89 -9.90 -2.09
CA GLU A 10 -9.41 -8.78 -1.29
C GLU A 10 -9.07 -7.43 -1.91
N LEU A 11 -7.89 -7.30 -2.54
CA LEU A 11 -7.52 -6.08 -3.26
C LEU A 11 -8.36 -5.90 -4.54
N GLN A 12 -8.64 -6.99 -5.26
CA GLN A 12 -9.51 -6.97 -6.44
C GLN A 12 -10.96 -6.64 -6.10
N ASP A 13 -11.49 -7.15 -4.99
CA ASP A 13 -12.83 -6.78 -4.49
C ASP A 13 -12.93 -5.29 -4.14
N LEU A 14 -11.80 -4.66 -3.81
CA LEU A 14 -11.69 -3.22 -3.59
C LEU A 14 -11.46 -2.43 -4.90
N GLY A 15 -11.38 -3.09 -6.06
CA GLY A 15 -11.06 -2.45 -7.33
C GLY A 15 -9.62 -1.91 -7.40
N VAL A 16 -8.67 -2.60 -6.75
CA VAL A 16 -7.26 -2.23 -6.72
C VAL A 16 -6.43 -3.20 -7.57
N GLU A 17 -5.62 -2.62 -8.45
CA GLU A 17 -4.56 -3.32 -9.16
C GLU A 17 -3.25 -3.30 -8.37
N VAL A 18 -2.45 -4.35 -8.52
CA VAL A 18 -1.14 -4.49 -7.87
C VAL A 18 -0.07 -4.57 -8.94
N LEU A 19 1.03 -3.85 -8.74
CA LEU A 19 2.24 -3.94 -9.55
C LEU A 19 3.42 -4.17 -8.61
N SER A 20 4.21 -5.22 -8.84
CA SER A 20 5.55 -5.31 -8.22
C SER A 20 6.60 -4.82 -9.21
N VAL A 21 7.66 -4.23 -8.68
CA VAL A 21 8.76 -3.66 -9.48
C VAL A 21 10.08 -3.99 -8.78
N SER A 22 11.09 -4.36 -9.55
CA SER A 22 12.50 -4.34 -9.14
C SER A 22 13.41 -4.18 -10.35
N VAL A 23 14.70 -3.94 -10.10
CA VAL A 23 15.75 -3.93 -11.13
C VAL A 23 15.97 -5.26 -11.86
N ASP A 24 15.35 -6.36 -11.41
CA ASP A 24 15.52 -7.67 -12.02
C ASP A 24 14.87 -7.74 -13.41
N SER A 25 15.45 -8.54 -14.31
CA SER A 25 14.87 -8.78 -15.64
C SER A 25 13.57 -9.58 -15.57
N PRO A 26 12.69 -9.51 -16.60
CA PRO A 26 11.49 -10.34 -16.65
C PRO A 26 11.78 -11.85 -16.64
N PHE A 27 12.96 -12.26 -17.11
CA PHE A 27 13.40 -13.66 -17.05
C PHE A 27 13.65 -14.11 -15.61
N VAL A 28 14.28 -13.27 -14.80
CA VAL A 28 14.47 -13.52 -13.36
C VAL A 28 13.12 -13.59 -12.66
N HIS A 29 12.19 -12.68 -12.98
CA HIS A 29 10.82 -12.72 -12.45
C HIS A 29 10.10 -14.03 -12.76
N LYS A 30 10.21 -14.53 -14.01
CA LYS A 30 9.61 -15.82 -14.39
C LYS A 30 10.22 -16.98 -13.60
N VAL A 31 11.55 -17.04 -13.52
CA VAL A 31 12.25 -18.08 -12.75
C VAL A 31 11.85 -18.02 -11.27
N TRP A 32 11.74 -16.82 -10.69
CA TRP A 32 11.38 -16.63 -9.29
C TRP A 32 9.93 -17.03 -9.02
N ASN A 33 9.01 -16.67 -9.91
CA ASN A 33 7.63 -17.13 -9.85
C ASN A 33 7.54 -18.65 -9.89
N ASP A 34 8.14 -19.30 -10.89
CA ASP A 34 8.03 -20.74 -11.11
C ASP A 34 8.69 -21.57 -10.02
N ASN A 35 9.83 -21.10 -9.50
CA ASN A 35 10.68 -21.91 -8.62
C ASN A 35 10.52 -21.62 -7.14
N GLU A 36 9.96 -20.46 -6.76
CA GLU A 36 9.81 -20.06 -5.36
C GLU A 36 8.39 -19.56 -5.05
N LEU A 37 7.97 -18.45 -5.65
CA LEU A 37 6.74 -17.76 -5.22
C LEU A 37 5.50 -18.63 -5.41
N SER A 38 5.41 -19.34 -6.54
CA SER A 38 4.27 -20.21 -6.83
C SER A 38 4.14 -21.37 -5.85
N LYS A 39 5.26 -21.86 -5.30
CA LYS A 39 5.28 -22.88 -4.26
C LYS A 39 4.89 -22.33 -2.89
N MET A 40 5.16 -21.04 -2.63
CA MET A 40 4.76 -20.39 -1.39
C MET A 40 3.25 -20.14 -1.31
N VAL A 41 2.60 -19.83 -2.45
CA VAL A 41 1.15 -19.51 -2.50
C VAL A 41 0.30 -20.57 -3.23
N ASN A 42 0.91 -21.68 -3.64
CA ASN A 42 0.31 -22.78 -4.41
C ASN A 42 -0.39 -22.38 -5.72
N LYS A 43 0.07 -21.29 -6.35
CA LYS A 43 -0.41 -20.75 -7.63
C LYS A 43 0.57 -19.70 -8.15
N ASP A 44 0.52 -19.34 -9.43
CA ASP A 44 1.31 -18.22 -9.94
C ASP A 44 0.95 -16.90 -9.27
N ILE A 45 1.92 -15.97 -9.23
CA ILE A 45 1.70 -14.60 -8.77
C ILE A 45 0.60 -13.97 -9.63
N PRO A 46 -0.49 -13.47 -9.02
CA PRO A 46 -1.69 -13.09 -9.76
C PRO A 46 -1.65 -11.65 -10.30
N PHE A 47 -0.49 -11.00 -10.30
CA PHE A 47 -0.32 -9.61 -10.72
C PHE A 47 0.99 -9.38 -11.48
N PRO A 48 1.09 -8.32 -12.31
CA PRO A 48 2.31 -8.03 -13.07
C PRO A 48 3.54 -7.79 -12.19
N MET A 49 4.65 -8.43 -12.60
CA MET A 49 6.00 -8.19 -12.06
C MET A 49 6.80 -7.40 -13.10
N LEU A 50 6.94 -6.09 -12.87
CA LEU A 50 7.63 -5.16 -13.76
C LEU A 50 9.14 -5.19 -13.53
N SER A 51 9.88 -4.90 -14.61
CA SER A 51 11.33 -4.82 -14.62
C SER A 51 11.77 -3.37 -14.78
N ASP A 52 12.63 -2.91 -13.89
CA ASP A 52 13.22 -1.56 -13.85
C ASP A 52 14.76 -1.66 -13.97
N GLN A 53 15.28 -2.36 -14.99
CA GLN A 53 16.70 -2.72 -15.05
C GLN A 53 17.67 -1.54 -15.02
N ASP A 54 17.25 -0.34 -15.43
CA ASP A 54 18.05 0.88 -15.38
C ASP A 54 17.82 1.71 -14.10
N GLY A 55 16.94 1.25 -13.20
CA GLY A 55 16.55 1.90 -11.96
C GLY A 55 15.76 3.19 -12.17
N SER A 56 15.31 3.49 -13.39
CA SER A 56 14.71 4.79 -13.71
C SER A 56 13.37 5.01 -13.00
N ILE A 57 12.59 3.96 -12.74
CA ILE A 57 11.37 4.03 -11.95
C ILE A 57 11.73 4.26 -10.48
N GLY A 58 12.62 3.44 -9.91
CA GLY A 58 13.08 3.59 -8.53
C GLY A 58 13.63 4.98 -8.23
N LYS A 59 14.40 5.57 -9.17
CA LYS A 59 14.93 6.94 -9.07
C LYS A 59 13.82 7.99 -9.07
N LYS A 60 12.81 7.86 -9.94
CA LYS A 60 11.64 8.77 -9.97
C LYS A 60 10.82 8.70 -8.68
N TYR A 61 10.72 7.52 -8.08
CA TYR A 61 10.02 7.31 -6.82
C TYR A 61 10.91 7.59 -5.58
N GLY A 62 12.17 7.97 -5.77
CA GLY A 62 13.11 8.32 -4.70
C GLY A 62 13.50 7.16 -3.80
N ILE A 63 13.43 5.92 -4.30
CA ILE A 63 13.72 4.70 -3.52
C ILE A 63 14.91 3.90 -4.04
N TYR A 64 15.52 4.30 -5.16
CA TYR A 64 16.70 3.65 -5.72
C TYR A 64 17.95 4.01 -4.92
N ASP A 65 18.71 2.99 -4.54
CA ASP A 65 20.01 3.14 -3.89
C ASP A 65 21.11 3.00 -4.96
N GLU A 66 21.79 4.10 -5.25
CA GLU A 66 22.86 4.16 -6.27
C GLU A 66 24.10 3.35 -5.86
N GLU A 67 24.34 3.14 -4.56
CA GLU A 67 25.49 2.37 -4.08
C GLU A 67 25.28 0.86 -4.29
N SER A 68 24.09 0.37 -3.94
CA SER A 68 23.76 -1.05 -4.06
C SER A 68 23.16 -1.44 -5.41
N GLY A 69 22.70 -0.47 -6.20
CA GLY A 69 22.10 -0.70 -7.52
C GLY A 69 20.72 -1.34 -7.46
N VAL A 70 19.99 -1.18 -6.36
CA VAL A 70 18.65 -1.77 -6.15
C VAL A 70 17.70 -0.78 -5.49
N GLU A 71 16.40 -1.06 -5.54
CA GLU A 71 15.43 -0.28 -4.78
C GLU A 71 15.32 -0.71 -3.32
N THR A 72 15.14 0.27 -2.43
CA THR A 72 14.63 0.03 -1.07
C THR A 72 13.18 -0.44 -1.09
N ARG A 73 12.62 -0.85 0.07
CA ARG A 73 11.26 -1.43 0.12
C ARG A 73 10.18 -0.35 0.09
N GLY A 74 10.01 0.30 -1.06
CA GLY A 74 8.96 1.29 -1.32
C GLY A 74 7.61 0.69 -1.70
N ARG A 75 6.52 1.22 -1.14
CA ARG A 75 5.13 0.94 -1.54
C ARG A 75 4.37 2.25 -1.69
N PHE A 76 3.71 2.44 -2.83
CA PHE A 76 2.91 3.62 -3.16
C PHE A 76 1.45 3.23 -3.38
N ILE A 77 0.53 3.98 -2.79
CA ILE A 77 -0.90 3.91 -3.07
C ILE A 77 -1.22 5.07 -4.02
N ILE A 78 -1.67 4.73 -5.21
CA ILE A 78 -1.98 5.69 -6.29
C ILE A 78 -3.49 5.62 -6.53
N ASP A 79 -4.15 6.78 -6.56
CA ASP A 79 -5.58 6.85 -6.79
C ASP A 79 -5.94 6.82 -8.30
N PRO A 80 -7.24 6.75 -8.65
CA PRO A 80 -7.67 6.73 -10.05
C PRO A 80 -7.30 7.96 -10.88
N ASP A 81 -6.92 9.07 -10.24
CA ASP A 81 -6.48 10.29 -10.92
C ASP A 81 -4.95 10.31 -11.13
N GLY A 82 -4.27 9.23 -10.75
CA GLY A 82 -2.82 9.08 -10.86
C GLY A 82 -2.05 9.77 -9.73
N ILE A 83 -2.72 10.17 -8.65
CA ILE A 83 -2.11 10.90 -7.54
C ILE A 83 -1.65 9.92 -6.46
N VAL A 84 -0.41 10.07 -6.00
CA VAL A 84 0.11 9.32 -4.86
C VAL A 84 -0.57 9.82 -3.59
N GLN A 85 -1.40 8.97 -2.98
CA GLN A 85 -2.13 9.28 -1.76
C GLN A 85 -1.33 8.97 -0.50
N GLY A 86 -0.52 7.91 -0.53
CA GLY A 86 0.31 7.52 0.59
C GLY A 86 1.42 6.58 0.16
N PHE A 87 2.55 6.64 0.86
CA PHE A 87 3.70 5.78 0.59
C PHE A 87 4.40 5.36 1.88
N GLU A 88 5.11 4.24 1.80
CA GLU A 88 5.94 3.71 2.88
C GLU A 88 7.26 3.25 2.27
N VAL A 89 8.38 3.64 2.88
CA VAL A 89 9.73 3.21 2.50
C VAL A 89 10.39 2.60 3.71
N LEU A 90 10.69 1.30 3.63
CA LEU A 90 11.43 0.59 4.66
C LEU A 90 12.81 0.20 4.13
N THR A 91 13.80 0.20 5.02
CA THR A 91 15.10 -0.40 4.71
C THR A 91 14.94 -1.93 4.57
N PRO A 92 15.91 -2.61 3.92
CA PRO A 92 15.81 -4.05 3.64
C PRO A 92 15.49 -5.00 4.81
N PRO A 93 15.91 -4.79 6.08
CA PRO A 93 15.69 -5.77 7.14
C PRO A 93 14.24 -5.89 7.64
N VAL A 94 13.35 -4.94 7.30
CA VAL A 94 11.96 -4.93 7.81
C VAL A 94 10.95 -5.14 6.67
N GLY A 95 10.06 -6.12 6.85
CA GLY A 95 8.96 -6.38 5.93
C GLY A 95 7.79 -5.41 6.13
N ARG A 96 7.09 -5.07 5.03
CA ARG A 96 5.88 -4.23 5.06
C ARG A 96 4.67 -5.02 5.56
N ASN A 97 3.70 -4.32 6.16
CA ASN A 97 2.45 -4.91 6.62
C ASN A 97 1.33 -4.76 5.57
N VAL A 98 0.90 -5.89 5.00
CA VAL A 98 -0.16 -5.93 3.97
C VAL A 98 -1.52 -5.51 4.54
N SER A 99 -1.83 -5.88 5.78
CA SER A 99 -3.08 -5.50 6.45
C SER A 99 -3.18 -3.99 6.63
N GLU A 100 -2.07 -3.31 6.93
CA GLU A 100 -2.05 -1.84 7.01
C GLU A 100 -2.24 -1.20 5.63
N THR A 101 -1.67 -1.79 4.58
CA THR A 101 -1.90 -1.31 3.21
C THR A 101 -3.38 -1.40 2.83
N ILE A 102 -4.04 -2.53 3.12
CA ILE A 102 -5.47 -2.71 2.87
C ILE A 102 -6.31 -1.74 3.70
N ARG A 103 -5.96 -1.51 4.97
CA ARG A 103 -6.64 -0.52 5.84
C ARG A 103 -6.55 0.89 5.24
N GLN A 104 -5.36 1.30 4.80
CA GLN A 104 -5.14 2.60 4.15
C GLN A 104 -5.95 2.72 2.86
N ILE A 105 -5.97 1.70 2.00
CA ILE A 105 -6.80 1.68 0.78
C ILE A 105 -8.27 1.94 1.12
N LYS A 106 -8.84 1.20 2.08
CA LYS A 106 -10.24 1.36 2.49
C LYS A 106 -10.50 2.77 3.04
N ALA A 107 -9.54 3.35 3.77
CA ALA A 107 -9.63 4.71 4.29
C ALA A 107 -9.65 5.75 3.16
N TYR A 108 -8.70 5.69 2.22
CA TYR A 108 -8.66 6.61 1.08
C TYR A 108 -9.90 6.47 0.19
N GLN A 109 -10.42 5.26 -0.01
CA GLN A 109 -11.67 5.04 -0.75
C GLN A 109 -12.87 5.69 -0.07
N LEU A 110 -12.97 5.63 1.27
CA LEU A 110 -14.01 6.34 2.01
C LEU A 110 -13.89 7.85 1.86
N VAL A 111 -12.69 8.40 2.05
CA VAL A 111 -12.42 9.84 1.89
C VAL A 111 -12.78 10.29 0.47
N ARG A 112 -12.39 9.52 -0.55
CA ARG A 112 -12.73 9.80 -1.96
C ARG A 112 -14.23 9.74 -2.20
N LYS A 113 -14.91 8.69 -1.71
CA LYS A 113 -16.37 8.51 -1.85
C LYS A 113 -17.15 9.67 -1.23
N THR A 114 -16.68 10.20 -0.11
CA THR A 114 -17.31 11.33 0.60
C THR A 114 -16.81 12.69 0.11
N GLN A 115 -15.94 12.72 -0.90
CA GLN A 115 -15.31 13.94 -1.44
C GLN A 115 -14.64 14.78 -0.34
N GLY A 116 -14.02 14.11 0.64
CA GLY A 116 -13.40 14.75 1.81
C GLY A 116 -14.39 15.18 2.90
N GLY A 117 -15.68 14.89 2.77
CA GLY A 117 -16.69 15.15 3.80
C GLY A 117 -16.54 14.30 5.05
N GLU A 118 -15.81 13.18 4.96
CA GLU A 118 -15.38 12.37 6.10
C GLU A 118 -13.88 12.13 6.04
N VAL A 119 -13.23 12.13 7.21
CA VAL A 119 -11.82 11.79 7.38
C VAL A 119 -11.65 10.69 8.43
N THR A 120 -10.61 9.89 8.26
CA THR A 120 -10.35 8.71 9.10
C THR A 120 -9.30 9.05 10.17
N PRO A 121 -9.63 9.02 11.48
CA PRO A 121 -8.66 9.29 12.54
C PRO A 121 -7.58 8.18 12.65
N SER A 122 -6.61 8.38 13.54
CA SER A 122 -5.55 7.39 13.80
C SER A 122 -6.14 6.02 14.13
N GLY A 123 -5.58 4.96 13.55
CA GLY A 123 -6.02 3.59 13.78
C GLY A 123 -7.37 3.22 13.15
N TRP A 124 -8.03 4.13 12.41
CA TRP A 124 -9.36 3.88 11.85
C TRP A 124 -9.41 2.59 11.00
N LYS A 125 -10.47 1.82 11.21
CA LYS A 125 -10.83 0.62 10.44
C LYS A 125 -12.27 0.76 9.91
N PRO A 126 -12.65 0.03 8.85
CA PRO A 126 -14.03 0.02 8.36
C PRO A 126 -15.05 -0.22 9.47
N GLY A 127 -16.10 0.59 9.51
CA GLY A 127 -17.15 0.54 10.54
C GLY A 127 -16.85 1.34 11.82
N LYS A 128 -15.61 1.83 12.02
CA LYS A 128 -15.28 2.73 13.14
C LYS A 128 -15.67 4.17 12.82
N LYS A 129 -15.80 4.98 13.87
CA LYS A 129 -16.20 6.39 13.79
C LYS A 129 -15.24 7.20 12.90
N THR A 130 -15.82 8.00 12.02
CA THR A 130 -15.11 8.98 11.19
C THR A 130 -15.28 10.38 11.76
N LEU A 131 -14.49 11.33 11.28
CA LEU A 131 -14.61 12.74 11.64
C LEU A 131 -15.10 13.54 10.43
N LYS A 132 -15.90 14.58 10.67
CA LYS A 132 -16.34 15.51 9.64
C LYS A 132 -15.48 16.76 9.71
N PRO A 133 -14.58 17.01 8.73
CA PRO A 133 -13.73 18.19 8.77
C PRO A 133 -14.57 19.47 8.66
N GLY A 134 -14.20 20.48 9.44
CA GLY A 134 -14.87 21.78 9.46
C GLY A 134 -14.30 22.69 10.56
N PRO A 135 -14.60 24.00 10.54
CA PRO A 135 -14.09 24.96 11.53
C PRO A 135 -14.37 24.55 12.98
N ASP A 136 -15.55 23.98 13.23
CA ASP A 136 -15.97 23.57 14.58
C ASP A 136 -15.12 22.43 15.16
N LEU A 137 -14.47 21.63 14.30
CA LEU A 137 -13.61 20.52 14.73
C LEU A 137 -12.19 21.00 15.12
N VAL A 138 -11.77 22.19 14.68
CA VAL A 138 -10.43 22.74 14.97
C VAL A 138 -10.27 22.92 16.48
N GLY A 139 -9.27 22.25 17.08
CA GLY A 139 -9.05 22.23 18.53
C GLY A 139 -10.07 21.41 19.33
N ASN A 140 -11.06 20.80 18.68
CA ASN A 140 -12.17 20.09 19.31
C ASN A 140 -12.22 18.59 18.99
N VAL A 141 -11.24 18.04 18.27
CA VAL A 141 -11.17 16.60 17.91
C VAL A 141 -11.36 15.69 19.12
N TRP A 142 -10.81 16.06 20.28
CA TRP A 142 -10.89 15.30 21.53
C TRP A 142 -12.33 15.09 22.05
N LYS A 143 -13.28 15.91 21.62
CA LYS A 143 -14.71 15.76 21.94
C LYS A 143 -15.35 14.64 21.13
N GLU A 144 -14.82 14.38 19.94
CA GLU A 144 -15.36 13.42 18.97
C GLU A 144 -14.59 12.09 18.93
N TRP A 145 -13.30 12.09 19.28
CA TRP A 145 -12.43 10.93 19.19
C TRP A 145 -11.45 10.87 20.37
N LYS A 146 -11.30 9.69 20.96
CA LYS A 146 -10.39 9.41 22.06
C LYS A 146 -9.18 8.62 21.59
N VAL A 147 -8.03 8.87 22.22
CA VAL A 147 -6.77 8.17 21.90
C VAL A 147 -6.89 6.65 22.05
N SER A 148 -7.69 6.15 23.00
CA SER A 148 -7.92 4.72 23.18
C SER A 148 -8.54 4.06 21.94
N GLU A 149 -9.38 4.78 21.19
CA GLU A 149 -10.03 4.28 19.98
C GLU A 149 -9.02 4.00 18.84
N ALA A 150 -7.80 4.54 18.91
CA ALA A 150 -6.73 4.27 17.95
C ALA A 150 -6.25 2.81 17.96
N PHE A 151 -6.46 2.12 19.08
CA PHE A 151 -5.91 0.79 19.34
C PHE A 151 -7.00 -0.27 19.52
N GLU A 152 -8.26 0.10 19.29
CA GLU A 152 -9.38 -0.84 19.35
C GLU A 152 -9.45 -1.70 18.10
N ASP A 153 -9.70 -2.99 18.28
CA ASP A 153 -9.79 -3.93 17.16
C ASP A 153 -11.07 -3.82 16.33
#